data_AF-A0A9X8MBR5-F1
#
_entry.id   AF-A0A9X8MBR5-F1
#
_cell.length_a   1.000
_cell.length_b   1.000
_cell.length_c   1.000
_cell.angle_alpha   90.00
_cell.angle_beta   90.00
_cell.angle_gamma   90.00
#
_symmetry.space_group_name_H-M   'P 1'
#
loop_
_entity.id
_entity.type
_entity.pdbx_description
1 polymer ?
#
loop_
_entity_poly.entity_id
_entity_poly.type
_entity_poly.pdbx_seq_one_letter_code
_entity_poly.pdbx_strand_id
1 'polypeptide(L)'
;MKPPVGFDRYLRLAQRFLVRGRLPALLLAVGRKLAKRDFRLGAAKDTLGLFHSLLLAWWRGEYRGISRQALLSVVAALAYFLSPVDLIPDWMLTFGFIDDLAVLAWVSKTWQSELDAFRAWRDAQPVAVQKSLSAPPLPNEKPAEGVIVVERA
;
A
#
# COMPACT_ATOMS: atom_id res chain seq x y z
N MET A 1 -12.80 11.95 -9.25
CA MET A 1 -13.75 11.58 -8.17
C MET A 1 -13.31 12.28 -6.88
N LYS A 2 -14.23 12.67 -5.99
CA LYS A 2 -13.85 13.26 -4.69
C LYS A 2 -13.28 12.15 -3.77
N PRO A 3 -12.26 12.44 -2.95
CA PRO A 3 -11.76 11.48 -1.97
C PRO A 3 -12.82 11.18 -0.90
N PRO A 4 -12.77 9.99 -0.27
CA PRO A 4 -13.61 9.67 0.87
C PRO A 4 -13.31 10.63 2.03
N VAL A 5 -14.34 10.95 2.81
CA VAL A 5 -14.27 11.91 3.92
C VAL A 5 -13.21 11.43 4.93
N GLY A 6 -12.20 12.28 5.22
CA GLY A 6 -11.13 11.95 6.17
C GLY A 6 -9.82 11.46 5.54
N PHE A 7 -9.77 11.20 4.22
CA PHE A 7 -8.58 10.72 3.51
C PHE A 7 -7.35 11.65 3.65
N ASP A 8 -7.57 12.97 3.74
CA ASP A 8 -6.50 13.97 3.88
C ASP A 8 -5.65 13.79 5.14
N ARG A 9 -6.23 13.22 6.20
CA ARG A 9 -5.49 12.90 7.43
C ARG A 9 -4.52 11.74 7.20
N TYR A 10 -4.88 10.78 6.36
CA TYR A 10 -4.04 9.64 6.01
C TYR A 10 -2.94 10.01 5.03
N LEU A 11 -3.16 10.98 4.14
CA LEU A 11 -2.09 11.55 3.31
C LEU A 11 -0.97 12.15 4.17
N ARG A 12 -1.34 12.88 5.25
CA ARG A 12 -0.36 13.43 6.22
C ARG A 12 0.37 12.33 7.01
N LEU A 13 -0.32 11.25 7.36
CA LEU A 13 0.30 10.09 8.02
C LEU A 13 1.25 9.35 7.08
N ALA A 14 0.85 9.10 5.83
CA ALA A 14 1.66 8.46 4.81
C ALA A 14 2.97 9.22 4.58
N GLN A 15 2.91 10.55 4.44
CA GLN A 15 4.09 11.41 4.36
C GLN A 15 5.02 11.21 5.58
N ARG A 16 4.47 11.14 6.80
CA ARG A 16 5.28 10.90 8.01
C ARG A 16 5.93 9.51 8.03
N PHE A 17 5.27 8.48 7.51
CA PHE A 17 5.83 7.12 7.44
C PHE A 17 6.98 7.02 6.44
N LEU A 18 6.85 7.68 5.28
CA LEU A 18 7.90 7.80 4.28
C LEU A 18 9.11 8.57 4.84
N VAL A 19 8.88 9.72 5.48
CA VAL A 19 9.95 10.58 6.02
C VAL A 19 10.68 9.92 7.21
N ARG A 20 9.99 9.16 8.06
CA ARG A 20 10.60 8.49 9.24
C ARG A 20 11.20 7.10 8.97
N GLY A 21 11.22 6.63 7.73
CA GLY A 21 11.79 5.32 7.38
C GLY A 21 11.00 4.12 7.94
N ARG A 22 9.70 4.29 8.23
CA ARG A 22 8.84 3.24 8.82
C ARG A 22 8.11 2.38 7.77
N LEU A 23 8.42 2.56 6.49
CA LEU A 23 7.88 1.75 5.38
C LEU A 23 8.12 0.23 5.54
N PRO A 24 9.30 -0.26 5.98
CA PRO A 24 9.53 -1.70 6.10
C PRO A 24 8.57 -2.36 7.10
N ALA A 25 8.23 -1.67 8.20
CA ALA A 25 7.27 -2.17 9.18
C ALA A 25 5.85 -2.28 8.60
N LEU A 26 5.46 -1.32 7.76
CA LEU A 26 4.18 -1.36 7.03
C LEU A 26 4.17 -2.52 6.03
N LEU A 27 5.21 -2.66 5.21
CA LEU A 27 5.34 -3.76 4.24
C LEU A 27 5.31 -5.13 4.92
N LEU A 28 5.99 -5.27 6.06
CA LEU A 28 6.00 -6.51 6.85
C LEU A 28 4.62 -6.82 7.44
N ALA A 29 3.95 -5.82 8.01
CA ALA A 29 2.62 -5.99 8.58
C ALA A 29 1.55 -6.31 7.50
N VAL A 30 1.66 -5.70 6.30
CA VAL A 30 0.81 -6.02 5.15
C VAL A 30 1.04 -7.45 4.71
N GLY A 31 2.30 -7.84 4.51
CA GLY A 31 2.65 -9.22 4.12
C GLY A 31 2.14 -10.25 5.12
N ARG A 32 2.28 -9.99 6.44
CA ARG A 32 1.74 -10.86 7.49
C ARG A 32 0.21 -10.96 7.45
N LYS A 33 -0.49 -9.83 7.26
CA LYS A 33 -1.95 -9.82 7.20
C LYS A 33 -2.47 -10.55 5.96
N LEU A 34 -1.79 -10.42 4.82
CA LEU A 34 -2.11 -11.11 3.56
C LEU A 34 -1.88 -12.63 3.63
N ALA A 35 -0.88 -13.06 4.42
CA ALA A 35 -0.56 -14.47 4.62
C ALA A 35 -1.51 -15.20 5.59
N LYS A 36 -2.33 -14.49 6.37
CA LYS A 36 -3.32 -15.11 7.27
C LYS A 36 -4.44 -15.78 6.48
N ARG A 37 -4.69 -17.05 6.81
CA ARG A 37 -5.61 -17.96 6.10
C ARG A 37 -7.10 -17.58 6.21
N ASP A 38 -7.48 -16.75 7.18
CA ASP A 38 -8.85 -16.28 7.43
C ASP A 38 -9.29 -15.06 6.58
N PHE A 39 -8.43 -14.53 5.71
CA PHE A 39 -8.79 -13.40 4.86
C PHE A 39 -9.66 -13.83 3.66
N ARG A 40 -10.99 -13.79 3.81
CA ARG A 40 -12.00 -14.24 2.83
C ARG A 40 -12.58 -13.13 1.93
N LEU A 41 -11.76 -12.18 1.48
CA LEU A 41 -12.18 -11.11 0.55
C LEU A 41 -11.30 -11.18 -0.71
N GLY A 42 -11.67 -12.04 -1.67
CA GLY A 42 -10.83 -12.37 -2.85
C GLY A 42 -10.33 -11.14 -3.63
N ALA A 43 -11.24 -10.29 -4.10
CA ALA A 43 -10.88 -9.08 -4.84
C ALA A 43 -10.06 -8.06 -4.02
N ALA A 44 -10.31 -7.98 -2.71
CA ALA A 44 -9.53 -7.14 -1.81
C ALA A 44 -8.12 -7.70 -1.61
N LYS A 45 -7.97 -9.03 -1.55
CA LYS A 45 -6.68 -9.70 -1.41
C LYS A 45 -5.79 -9.42 -2.61
N ASP A 46 -6.34 -9.50 -3.81
CA ASP A 46 -5.59 -9.23 -5.05
C ASP A 46 -5.19 -7.76 -5.14
N THR A 47 -6.08 -6.84 -4.74
CA THR A 47 -5.79 -5.41 -4.69
C THR A 47 -4.70 -5.08 -3.68
N LEU A 48 -4.80 -5.63 -2.47
CA LEU A 48 -3.80 -5.47 -1.42
C LEU A 48 -2.45 -6.06 -1.80
N GLY A 49 -2.44 -7.22 -2.46
CA GLY A 49 -1.22 -7.83 -3.00
C GLY A 49 -0.58 -6.98 -4.09
N LEU A 50 -1.38 -6.36 -4.96
CA LEU A 50 -0.87 -5.41 -5.94
C LEU A 50 -0.25 -4.18 -5.27
N PHE A 51 -0.93 -3.59 -4.29
CA PHE A 51 -0.43 -2.43 -3.56
C PHE A 51 0.86 -2.75 -2.81
N HIS A 52 0.92 -3.92 -2.17
CA HIS A 52 2.10 -4.40 -1.47
C HIS A 52 3.29 -4.58 -2.41
N SER A 53 3.11 -5.30 -3.52
CA SER A 53 4.18 -5.53 -4.51
C SER A 53 4.66 -4.24 -5.16
N LEU A 54 3.76 -3.29 -5.43
CA LEU A 54 4.10 -1.96 -5.93
C LEU A 54 4.97 -1.18 -4.96
N LEU A 55 4.58 -1.10 -3.69
CA LEU A 55 5.37 -0.40 -2.68
C LEU A 55 6.72 -1.08 -2.46
N LEU A 56 6.77 -2.42 -2.50
CA LEU A 56 8.01 -3.16 -2.35
C LEU A 56 8.96 -2.93 -3.53
N ALA A 57 8.45 -2.97 -4.76
CA ALA A 57 9.23 -2.66 -5.96
C ALA A 57 9.75 -1.21 -5.93
N TRP A 58 8.94 -0.26 -5.48
CA TRP A 58 9.36 1.13 -5.32
C TRP A 58 10.41 1.30 -4.22
N TRP A 59 10.23 0.62 -3.08
CA TRP A 59 11.15 0.65 -1.94
C TRP A 59 12.51 0.00 -2.25
N ARG A 60 12.52 -1.04 -3.09
CA ARG A 60 13.73 -1.66 -3.66
C ARG A 60 14.32 -0.88 -4.83
N GLY A 61 13.64 0.17 -5.30
CA GLY A 61 14.07 0.96 -6.45
C GLY A 61 13.91 0.25 -7.81
N GLU A 62 13.30 -0.93 -7.85
CA GLU A 62 13.05 -1.70 -9.07
C GLU A 62 12.02 -1.02 -9.98
N TYR A 63 11.05 -0.29 -9.39
CA TYR A 63 10.00 0.41 -10.12
C TYR A 63 9.83 1.85 -9.67
N ARG A 64 9.93 2.80 -10.61
CA ARG A 64 9.73 4.25 -10.38
C ARG A 64 8.70 4.89 -11.31
N GLY A 65 8.00 4.10 -12.11
CA GLY A 65 6.99 4.57 -13.08
C GLY A 65 5.65 5.02 -12.48
N ILE A 66 5.64 5.39 -11.20
CA ILE A 66 4.46 5.77 -10.43
C ILE A 66 4.55 7.24 -9.99
N SER A 67 3.44 7.97 -10.09
CA SER A 67 3.35 9.34 -9.61
C SER A 67 3.41 9.40 -8.08
N ARG A 68 3.89 10.53 -7.55
CA ARG A 68 3.96 10.74 -6.09
C ARG A 68 2.57 10.65 -5.44
N GLN A 69 1.54 11.11 -6.13
CA GLN A 69 0.17 11.13 -5.61
C GLN A 69 -0.44 9.72 -5.55
N ALA A 70 -0.20 8.89 -6.57
CA ALA A 70 -0.59 7.49 -6.56
C ALA A 70 0.13 6.71 -5.46
N LEU A 71 1.45 6.90 -5.34
CA LEU A 71 2.25 6.26 -4.30
C LEU A 71 1.74 6.61 -2.90
N LEU A 72 1.51 7.89 -2.62
CA LEU A 72 0.97 8.33 -1.32
C LEU A 72 -0.41 7.74 -1.05
N SER A 73 -1.25 7.65 -2.09
CA SER A 73 -2.61 7.09 -1.98
C SER A 73 -2.59 5.59 -1.67
N VAL A 74 -1.68 4.84 -2.28
CA VAL A 74 -1.47 3.41 -2.01
C VAL A 74 -0.94 3.19 -0.59
N VAL A 75 0.05 3.99 -0.15
CA VAL A 75 0.54 3.94 1.23
C VAL A 75 -0.59 4.25 2.22
N ALA A 76 -1.40 5.26 1.95
CA ALA A 76 -2.53 5.64 2.80
C ALA A 76 -3.57 4.51 2.89
N ALA A 77 -3.93 3.88 1.78
CA ALA A 77 -4.86 2.75 1.77
C ALA A 77 -4.34 1.53 2.53
N LEU A 78 -3.05 1.21 2.39
CA LEU A 78 -2.44 0.11 3.15
C LEU A 78 -2.32 0.44 4.65
N ALA A 79 -1.97 1.68 5.00
CA ALA A 79 -1.93 2.13 6.39
C ALA A 79 -3.32 2.10 7.04
N TYR A 80 -4.35 2.53 6.31
CA TYR A 80 -5.76 2.45 6.72
C TYR A 80 -6.12 1.01 7.05
N PHE A 81 -5.87 0.10 6.10
CA PHE A 81 -6.16 -1.33 6.26
C PHE A 81 -5.37 -2.00 7.39
N LEU A 82 -4.16 -1.53 7.73
CA LEU A 82 -3.31 -2.12 8.78
C LEU A 82 -3.58 -1.61 10.18
N SER A 83 -4.25 -0.47 10.31
CA SER A 83 -4.55 0.10 11.62
C SER A 83 -5.38 -0.90 12.43
N PRO A 84 -4.89 -1.39 13.57
CA PRO A 84 -5.74 -2.12 14.50
C PRO A 84 -6.64 -1.05 15.16
N VAL A 85 -7.84 -0.87 14.64
CA VAL A 85 -9.01 -0.19 15.27
C VAL A 85 -9.24 1.32 15.02
N ASP A 86 -8.27 2.23 14.81
CA ASP A 86 -8.54 3.65 15.15
C ASP A 86 -8.69 4.68 14.00
N LEU A 87 -9.93 5.13 13.74
CA LEU A 87 -10.26 6.58 13.62
C LEU A 87 -11.76 6.95 13.68
N ILE A 88 -12.66 6.00 13.97
CA ILE A 88 -14.10 6.25 14.14
C ILE A 88 -14.45 5.90 15.61
N PRO A 89 -15.08 6.80 16.38
CA PRO A 89 -15.50 6.50 17.76
C PRO A 89 -16.39 5.25 17.82
N ASP A 90 -16.50 4.62 19.00
CA ASP A 90 -17.16 3.32 19.28
C ASP A 90 -18.69 3.22 19.00
N TRP A 91 -19.29 4.09 18.19
CA TRP A 91 -20.72 4.10 17.84
C TRP A 91 -21.03 3.40 16.50
N MET A 92 -20.02 2.95 15.76
CA MET A 92 -20.14 2.36 14.41
C MET A 92 -19.69 0.89 14.34
N LEU A 93 -19.84 0.15 15.44
CA LEU A 93 -19.38 -1.24 15.62
C LEU A 93 -20.09 -2.30 14.73
N THR A 94 -20.98 -1.90 13.81
CA THR A 94 -21.71 -2.82 12.91
C THR A 94 -21.30 -2.74 11.43
N PHE A 95 -20.52 -1.75 10.97
CA PHE A 95 -20.26 -1.54 9.53
C PHE A 95 -18.78 -1.37 9.10
N GLY A 96 -17.81 -1.48 10.03
CA GLY A 96 -16.41 -1.09 9.81
C GLY A 96 -15.65 -1.73 8.64
N PHE A 97 -16.03 -2.94 8.18
CA PHE A 97 -15.35 -3.61 7.06
C PHE A 97 -15.69 -3.05 5.67
N ILE A 98 -16.85 -2.40 5.52
CA ILE A 98 -17.32 -1.93 4.22
C ILE A 98 -16.53 -0.68 3.79
N ASP A 99 -16.11 0.15 4.74
CA ASP A 99 -15.38 1.38 4.47
C ASP A 99 -13.92 1.10 4.01
N ASP A 100 -13.24 0.11 4.60
CA ASP A 100 -11.93 -0.38 4.14
C ASP A 100 -11.95 -0.81 2.66
N LEU A 101 -13.00 -1.53 2.27
CA LEU A 101 -13.19 -1.97 0.88
C LEU A 101 -13.47 -0.79 -0.05
N ALA A 102 -14.22 0.21 0.42
CA ALA A 102 -14.50 1.43 -0.34
C ALA A 102 -13.24 2.25 -0.61
N VAL A 103 -12.33 2.36 0.38
CA VAL A 103 -11.04 3.04 0.22
C VAL A 103 -10.15 2.30 -0.79
N LEU A 104 -10.04 0.97 -0.68
CA LEU A 104 -9.29 0.17 -1.65
C LEU A 104 -9.85 0.31 -3.06
N ALA A 105 -11.18 0.23 -3.22
CA ALA A 105 -11.84 0.39 -4.51
C ALA A 105 -11.65 1.81 -5.08
N TRP A 106 -11.72 2.84 -4.24
CA TRP A 106 -11.51 4.22 -4.64
C TRP A 106 -10.08 4.49 -5.10
N VAL A 107 -9.07 4.01 -4.36
CA VAL A 107 -7.66 4.15 -4.77
C VAL A 107 -7.41 3.38 -6.07
N SER A 108 -7.90 2.15 -6.17
CA SER A 108 -7.77 1.33 -7.38
C SER A 108 -8.38 2.00 -8.61
N LYS A 109 -9.56 2.61 -8.46
CA LYS A 109 -10.24 3.30 -9.55
C LYS A 109 -9.57 4.63 -9.90
N THR A 110 -9.10 5.37 -8.89
CA THR A 110 -8.48 6.69 -9.08
C THR A 110 -7.14 6.56 -9.80
N TRP A 111 -6.36 5.53 -9.47
CA TRP A 111 -5.01 5.31 -9.99
C TRP A 111 -4.92 4.10 -10.92
N GLN A 112 -6.05 3.75 -11.57
CA GLN A 112 -6.14 2.53 -12.37
C GLN A 112 -5.05 2.45 -13.45
N SER A 113 -4.81 3.54 -14.18
CA SER A 113 -3.79 3.58 -15.24
C SER A 113 -2.38 3.32 -14.71
N GLU A 114 -2.04 3.84 -13.54
CA GLU A 114 -0.73 3.64 -12.91
C GLU A 114 -0.58 2.22 -12.35
N LEU A 115 -1.66 1.68 -11.77
CA LEU A 115 -1.69 0.31 -11.29
C LEU A 115 -1.62 -0.69 -12.44
N ASP A 116 -2.26 -0.41 -13.58
CA ASP A 116 -2.19 -1.23 -14.79
C ASP A 116 -0.79 -1.17 -15.42
N ALA A 117 -0.16 0.00 -15.44
CA ALA A 117 1.22 0.15 -15.87
C ALA A 117 2.19 -0.67 -14.99
N PHE A 118 1.97 -0.66 -13.67
CA PHE A 118 2.74 -1.49 -12.75
C PHE A 118 2.48 -2.99 -12.96
N ARG A 119 1.21 -3.40 -13.16
CA ARG A 119 0.87 -4.80 -13.49
C ARG A 119 1.62 -5.27 -14.73
N ALA A 120 1.53 -4.50 -15.82
CA ALA A 120 2.22 -4.81 -17.07
C ALA A 120 3.74 -4.92 -16.88
N TRP A 121 4.35 -3.98 -16.13
CA TRP A 121 5.77 -4.04 -15.82
C TRP A 121 6.15 -5.28 -15.01
N ARG A 122 5.38 -5.59 -13.96
CA ARG A 122 5.63 -6.72 -13.05
C ARG A 122 5.51 -8.04 -13.80
N ASP A 123 4.49 -8.19 -14.63
CA ASP A 123 4.21 -9.41 -15.37
C ASP A 123 5.25 -9.64 -16.49
N ALA A 124 5.91 -8.58 -16.96
CA ALA A 124 7.07 -8.65 -17.85
C ALA A 124 8.40 -9.01 -17.14
N GLN A 125 8.44 -9.02 -15.81
CA GLN A 125 9.65 -9.39 -15.07
C GLN A 125 9.85 -10.92 -15.00
N PRO A 126 11.10 -11.40 -14.84
CA PRO A 126 11.37 -12.81 -14.59
C PRO A 126 10.61 -13.34 -13.35
N VAL A 127 10.25 -14.62 -13.36
CA VAL A 127 9.52 -15.28 -12.26
C VAL A 127 10.21 -15.10 -10.90
N ALA A 128 11.55 -15.04 -10.88
CA ALA A 128 12.31 -14.77 -9.66
C ALA A 128 11.97 -13.40 -9.04
N VAL A 129 11.88 -12.35 -9.86
CA VAL A 129 11.52 -11.00 -9.42
C VAL A 129 10.07 -10.96 -8.96
N GLN A 130 9.14 -11.56 -9.72
CA GLN A 130 7.72 -11.63 -9.33
C GLN A 130 7.51 -12.31 -7.96
N LYS A 131 8.23 -13.42 -7.73
CA LYS A 131 8.22 -14.11 -6.42
C LYS A 131 8.80 -13.22 -5.31
N SER A 132 9.89 -12.52 -5.58
CA SER A 132 10.51 -11.61 -4.61
C SER A 132 9.58 -10.45 -4.22
N LEU A 133 8.71 -9.99 -5.13
CA LEU A 133 7.74 -8.91 -4.91
C LEU A 133 6.47 -9.38 -4.19
N SER A 134 6.26 -10.69 -4.08
CA SER A 134 5.13 -11.28 -3.34
C SER A 134 5.46 -11.59 -1.89
N ALA A 135 6.75 -11.59 -1.53
CA ALA A 135 7.22 -11.85 -0.17
C ALA A 135 7.51 -10.52 0.56
N PRO A 136 7.22 -10.43 1.87
CA PRO A 136 7.62 -9.26 2.66
C PRO A 136 9.16 -9.09 2.67
N PRO A 137 9.66 -7.86 2.85
CA PRO A 137 11.10 -7.61 2.89
C PRO A 137 11.75 -8.36 4.06
N LEU A 138 13.02 -8.76 3.87
CA LEU A 138 13.77 -9.42 4.93
C LEU A 138 14.05 -8.43 6.08
N PRO A 139 14.16 -8.88 7.34
CA PRO A 139 14.33 -7.99 8.49
C PRO A 139 15.51 -7.00 8.41
N ASN A 140 16.57 -7.36 7.69
CA ASN A 140 17.80 -6.56 7.52
C ASN A 140 17.96 -5.97 6.10
N GLU A 141 16.93 -6.08 5.26
CA GLU A 141 16.94 -5.54 3.92
C GLU A 141 16.90 -4.00 3.97
N LYS A 142 17.83 -3.33 3.28
CA LYS A 142 17.90 -1.87 3.25
C LYS A 142 17.10 -1.33 2.05
N PRO A 143 16.45 -0.16 2.19
CA PRO A 143 15.86 0.52 1.04
C PRO A 143 16.90 0.80 -0.03
N ALA A 144 16.46 0.94 -1.28
CA ALA A 144 17.30 1.51 -2.32
C ALA A 144 17.76 2.93 -1.95
N GLU A 145 18.96 3.29 -2.40
CA GLU A 145 19.50 4.64 -2.23
C GLU A 145 18.53 5.68 -2.83
N GLY A 146 18.29 6.77 -2.10
CA GLY A 146 17.35 7.82 -2.50
C GLY A 146 15.86 7.54 -2.20
N VAL A 147 15.50 6.40 -1.57
CA VAL A 147 14.13 6.15 -1.08
C VAL A 147 13.83 6.95 0.20
N ILE A 148 14.86 7.29 0.97
CA ILE A 148 14.80 8.22 2.13
C ILE A 148 14.89 9.66 1.62
N VAL A 149 14.08 10.01 0.63
CA VAL A 149 13.99 11.38 0.11
C VAL A 149 12.53 11.66 -0.19
N VAL A 150 11.72 11.76 0.86
CA VAL A 150 10.66 12.77 0.82
C VAL A 150 11.32 14.07 1.26
N GLU A 151 12.13 14.61 0.36
CA GLU A 151 12.67 15.97 0.50
C GLU A 151 11.51 16.93 0.67
N ARG A 152 11.76 17.87 1.57
CA ARG A 152 10.89 18.97 1.96
C ARG A 152 10.34 19.67 0.71
N ALA A 153 9.03 19.75 0.63
CA ALA A 153 8.31 20.80 -0.08
C ALA A 153 7.16 21.24 0.83
#